data_AF-A0A4P7QD18-F1
#
_entry.id   AF-A0A4P7QD18-F1
#
_cell.length_a   1.000
_cell.length_b   1.000
_cell.length_c   1.000
_cell.angle_alpha   90.00
_cell.angle_beta   90.00
_cell.angle_gamma   90.00
#
_symmetry.space_group_name_H-M   'P 1'
#
loop_
_entity.id
_entity.type
_entity.pdbx_description
1 polymer ?
#
loop_
_entity_poly.entity_id
_entity_poly.type
_entity_poly.pdbx_seq_one_letter_code
_entity_poly.pdbx_strand_id
1 'polypeptide(L)'
;MTNQQDPAAQSTPESEPQQAQGYEVAKPSPDSSLKTQLTRFIAVGVISAVVDLGLTLILQAVGLNRTFAKAIGWCCGTLTAYILNAKYTFGAKVTGRTGAAVAVLYLSTFAVQVFLYWVLDGPLQAIGLAGTFKDVVAFVIAQGVATVTNFAVQRAFIFKER
;
A
#
# COMPACT_ATOMS: atom_id res chain seq x y z
N MET A 1 -12.50 65.19 -72.81
CA MET A 1 -11.28 65.11 -71.97
C MET A 1 -11.48 66.16 -70.89
N THR A 2 -11.84 65.83 -69.65
CA THR A 2 -10.98 65.17 -68.67
C THR A 2 -11.82 64.53 -67.56
N ASN A 3 -11.33 63.39 -67.09
CA ASN A 3 -11.85 62.51 -66.05
C ASN A 3 -11.46 63.08 -64.66
N GLN A 4 -12.34 63.06 -63.67
CA GLN A 4 -12.00 63.44 -62.29
C GLN A 4 -12.49 62.34 -61.33
N GLN A 5 -11.52 61.64 -60.74
CA GLN A 5 -11.66 60.44 -59.91
C GLN A 5 -12.00 60.75 -58.44
N ASP A 6 -12.70 59.80 -57.82
CA ASP A 6 -13.06 59.69 -56.40
C ASP A 6 -11.86 59.64 -55.43
N PRO A 7 -12.06 60.05 -54.16
CA PRO A 7 -11.07 59.91 -53.09
C PRO A 7 -11.14 58.50 -52.44
N ALA A 8 -10.16 57.65 -52.74
CA ALA A 8 -9.99 56.36 -52.06
C ALA A 8 -9.22 56.52 -50.74
N ALA A 9 -9.67 55.76 -49.75
CA ALA A 9 -9.33 55.82 -48.35
C ALA A 9 -7.87 55.46 -48.03
N GLN A 10 -7.44 55.98 -46.89
CA GLN A 10 -6.12 55.90 -46.29
C GLN A 10 -5.61 54.46 -46.14
N SER A 11 -4.36 54.26 -46.55
CA SER A 11 -3.54 53.08 -46.30
C SER A 11 -3.20 52.97 -44.80
N THR A 12 -3.71 51.92 -44.16
CA THR A 12 -3.23 51.46 -42.85
C THR A 12 -1.78 50.97 -42.96
N PRO A 13 -0.89 51.29 -42.00
CA PRO A 13 0.47 50.77 -41.99
C PRO A 13 0.48 49.26 -41.64
N GLU A 14 1.38 48.53 -42.30
CA GLU A 14 1.73 47.14 -42.06
C GLU A 14 2.00 46.84 -40.58
N SER A 15 1.45 45.73 -40.09
CA SER A 15 1.81 45.13 -38.81
C SER A 15 2.38 43.73 -39.03
N GLU A 16 3.70 43.64 -39.08
CA GLU A 16 4.51 42.41 -38.95
C GLU A 16 5.39 42.52 -37.69
N PRO A 17 5.90 41.42 -37.12
CA PRO A 17 5.22 40.26 -36.55
C PRO A 17 5.36 40.30 -35.01
N GLN A 18 4.27 40.02 -34.30
CA GLN A 18 4.33 39.94 -32.84
C GLN A 18 5.10 38.69 -32.44
N GLN A 19 6.32 38.91 -31.96
CA GLN A 19 7.26 37.92 -31.46
C GLN A 19 6.53 36.89 -30.58
N ALA A 20 6.57 35.63 -31.00
CA ALA A 20 6.20 34.52 -30.14
C ALA A 20 7.12 34.54 -28.92
N GLN A 21 6.61 35.07 -27.80
CA GLN A 21 7.18 34.81 -26.49
C GLN A 21 7.10 33.31 -26.27
N GLY A 22 8.21 32.64 -26.55
CA GLY A 22 8.44 31.28 -26.11
C GLY A 22 8.23 31.26 -24.60
N TYR A 23 7.17 30.56 -24.18
CA TYR A 23 7.08 30.11 -22.80
C TYR A 23 8.25 29.15 -22.59
N GLU A 24 9.39 29.67 -22.15
CA GLU A 24 10.39 28.82 -21.50
C GLU A 24 9.77 28.41 -20.15
N VAL A 25 9.06 27.29 -20.19
CA VAL A 25 8.64 26.58 -18.99
C VAL A 25 9.93 26.19 -18.28
N ALA A 26 10.30 26.96 -17.25
CA ALA A 26 11.37 26.58 -16.35
C ALA A 26 11.09 25.14 -15.86
N LYS A 27 11.89 24.18 -16.34
CA LYS A 27 11.77 22.79 -15.89
C LYS A 27 12.01 22.78 -14.38
N PRO A 28 11.07 22.27 -13.57
CA PRO A 28 11.33 22.12 -12.15
C PRO A 28 12.55 21.21 -11.98
N SER A 29 13.59 21.71 -11.30
CA SER A 29 14.83 20.98 -11.09
C SER A 29 14.55 19.66 -10.33
N PRO A 30 14.76 18.47 -10.93
CA PRO A 30 14.30 17.20 -10.36
C PRO A 30 15.12 16.69 -9.16
N ASP A 31 16.30 17.25 -8.90
CA ASP A 31 17.27 16.66 -7.96
C ASP A 31 16.91 16.87 -6.47
N SER A 32 16.10 17.88 -6.16
CA SER A 32 15.58 18.09 -4.80
C SER A 32 14.44 17.13 -4.45
N SER A 33 13.77 16.56 -5.45
CA SER A 33 12.63 15.65 -5.28
C SER A 33 13.06 14.24 -4.85
N LEU A 34 14.04 13.64 -5.54
CA LEU A 34 14.48 12.28 -5.26
C LEU A 34 15.18 12.15 -3.90
N LYS A 35 16.09 13.07 -3.57
CA LYS A 35 16.76 13.08 -2.26
C LYS A 35 15.75 13.25 -1.13
N THR A 36 14.79 14.16 -1.28
CA THR A 36 13.74 14.38 -0.27
C THR A 36 12.83 13.16 -0.12
N GLN A 37 12.43 12.52 -1.22
CA GLN A 37 11.65 11.28 -1.18
C GLN A 37 12.43 10.14 -0.52
N LEU A 38 13.72 9.99 -0.84
CA LEU A 38 14.57 8.98 -0.24
C LEU A 38 14.72 9.17 1.27
N THR A 39 14.94 10.41 1.74
CA THR A 39 15.01 10.72 3.17
C THR A 39 13.70 10.37 3.88
N ARG A 40 12.55 10.71 3.29
CA ARG A 40 11.23 10.37 3.84
C ARG A 40 11.01 8.86 3.86
N PHE A 41 11.39 8.16 2.79
CA PHE A 41 11.29 6.70 2.70
C PHE A 41 12.10 6.00 3.79
N ILE A 42 13.34 6.44 4.02
CA ILE A 42 14.19 5.91 5.09
C ILE A 42 13.58 6.19 6.47
N ALA A 43 13.11 7.41 6.71
CA ALA A 43 12.47 7.78 7.98
C ALA A 43 11.24 6.91 8.26
N VAL A 44 10.38 6.71 7.25
CA VAL A 44 9.23 5.80 7.35
C VAL A 44 9.68 4.36 7.62
N GLY A 45 10.73 3.89 6.95
CA GLY A 45 11.30 2.57 7.17
C GLY A 45 11.76 2.34 8.62
N VAL A 46 12.39 3.33 9.25
CA VAL A 46 12.79 3.26 10.66
C VAL A 46 11.57 3.16 11.57
N ILE A 47 10.54 3.97 11.34
CA ILE A 47 9.29 3.92 12.12
C ILE A 47 8.65 2.53 12.03
N SER A 48 8.58 1.98 10.82
CA SER A 48 8.04 0.64 10.58
C SER A 48 8.86 -0.47 11.24
N ALA A 49 10.19 -0.35 11.27
CA ALA A 49 11.06 -1.30 11.95
C ALA A 49 10.85 -1.27 13.48
N VAL A 50 10.63 -0.10 14.06
CA VAL A 50 10.28 0.04 15.48
C VAL A 50 8.93 -0.62 15.77
N VAL A 51 7.92 -0.43 14.91
CA VAL A 51 6.61 -1.09 15.07
C VAL A 51 6.76 -2.62 14.98
N ASP A 52 7.50 -3.12 14.00
CA ASP A 52 7.75 -4.57 13.83
C ASP A 52 8.45 -5.15 15.06
N LEU A 53 9.61 -4.60 15.43
CA LEU A 53 10.41 -5.13 16.52
C LEU A 53 9.69 -4.97 17.86
N GLY A 54 9.07 -3.82 18.11
CA GLY A 54 8.31 -3.56 19.34
C GLY A 54 7.17 -4.57 19.50
N LEU A 55 6.38 -4.79 18.45
CA LEU A 55 5.29 -5.76 18.48
C LEU A 55 5.81 -7.19 18.61
N THR A 56 6.89 -7.53 17.89
CA THR A 56 7.56 -8.84 17.99
C THR A 56 8.04 -9.12 19.42
N LEU A 57 8.61 -8.14 20.11
CA LEU A 57 9.10 -8.29 21.48
C LEU A 57 7.95 -8.39 22.49
N ILE A 58 6.92 -7.56 22.35
CA ILE A 58 5.72 -7.62 23.20
C ILE A 58 5.05 -8.99 23.08
N LEU A 59 4.88 -9.49 21.86
CA LEU A 59 4.24 -10.78 21.62
C LEU A 59 5.06 -11.94 22.20
N GLN A 60 6.39 -11.90 22.07
CA GLN A 60 7.26 -12.88 22.74
C GLN A 60 7.18 -12.79 24.27
N ALA A 61 7.11 -11.58 24.82
CA ALA A 61 7.02 -11.37 26.27
C ALA A 61 5.72 -11.93 26.88
N VAL A 62 4.62 -11.94 26.12
CA VAL A 62 3.35 -12.58 26.53
C VAL A 62 3.27 -14.07 26.19
N GLY A 63 4.40 -14.69 25.80
CA GLY A 63 4.53 -16.13 25.61
C GLY A 63 4.22 -16.63 24.19
N LEU A 64 4.02 -15.74 23.21
CA LEU A 64 3.84 -16.17 21.83
C LEU A 64 5.17 -16.68 21.28
N ASN A 65 5.13 -17.83 20.61
CA ASN A 65 6.33 -18.41 20.01
C ASN A 65 6.98 -17.41 19.02
N ARG A 66 8.32 -17.38 19.04
CA ARG A 66 9.16 -16.45 18.28
C ARG A 66 8.75 -16.30 16.82
N THR A 67 8.41 -17.40 16.15
CA THR A 67 8.02 -17.41 14.73
C THR A 67 6.74 -16.62 14.50
N PHE A 68 5.74 -16.79 15.36
CA PHE A 68 4.46 -16.10 15.28
C PHE A 68 4.56 -14.63 15.65
N ALA A 69 5.26 -14.35 16.74
CA ALA A 69 5.53 -12.98 17.17
C ALA A 69 6.22 -12.18 16.07
N LYS A 70 7.21 -12.79 15.41
CA LYS A 70 7.91 -12.16 14.29
C LYS A 70 7.03 -11.98 13.05
N ALA A 71 6.21 -12.97 12.73
CA ALA A 71 5.28 -12.88 11.59
C ALA A 71 4.31 -11.70 11.76
N ILE A 72 3.72 -11.55 12.95
CA ILE A 72 2.77 -10.48 13.25
C ILE A 72 3.47 -9.12 13.25
N GLY A 73 4.64 -9.01 13.89
CA GLY A 73 5.45 -7.78 13.88
C GLY A 73 5.78 -7.33 12.46
N TRP A 74 6.26 -8.25 11.63
CA TRP A 74 6.61 -7.96 10.24
C TRP A 74 5.40 -7.50 9.40
N CYS A 75 4.22 -8.11 9.59
CA CYS A 75 2.98 -7.67 8.94
C CYS A 75 2.61 -6.24 9.33
N CYS A 76 2.62 -5.94 10.63
CA CYS A 76 2.29 -4.61 11.14
C CYS A 76 3.30 -3.55 10.70
N GLY A 77 4.61 -3.86 10.71
CA GLY A 77 5.65 -2.96 10.21
C GLY A 77 5.48 -2.67 8.72
N THR A 78 5.20 -3.69 7.92
CA THR A 78 4.99 -3.57 6.47
C THR A 78 3.73 -2.75 6.14
N LEU A 79 2.64 -2.98 6.86
CA LEU A 79 1.41 -2.20 6.70
C LEU A 79 1.62 -0.73 7.06
N THR A 80 2.34 -0.48 8.17
CA THR A 80 2.74 0.87 8.59
C THR A 80 3.58 1.55 7.51
N ALA A 81 4.55 0.84 6.94
CA ALA A 81 5.44 1.37 5.90
C ALA A 81 4.65 1.78 4.67
N TYR A 82 3.70 0.93 4.26
CA TYR A 82 2.85 1.20 3.11
C TYR A 82 1.99 2.45 3.31
N ILE A 83 1.27 2.54 4.44
CA ILE A 83 0.37 3.67 4.72
C ILE A 83 1.16 4.98 4.79
N LEU A 84 2.29 4.97 5.49
CA LEU A 84 3.11 6.16 5.65
C LEU A 84 3.79 6.56 4.34
N ASN A 85 4.35 5.61 3.58
CA ASN A 85 4.98 5.94 2.30
C ASN A 85 3.96 6.45 1.26
N ALA A 86 2.78 5.85 1.18
CA ALA A 86 1.75 6.27 0.22
C ALA A 86 1.31 7.71 0.45
N LYS A 87 1.12 8.11 1.72
CA LYS A 87 0.66 9.45 2.09
C LYS A 87 1.79 10.48 2.15
N TYR A 88 2.90 10.17 2.81
CA TYR A 88 3.95 11.15 3.16
C TYR A 88 5.12 11.16 2.19
N THR A 89 5.52 10.01 1.64
CA THR A 89 6.65 9.92 0.73
C THR A 89 6.23 10.25 -0.71
N PHE A 90 5.14 9.66 -1.17
CA PHE A 90 4.73 9.75 -2.58
C PHE A 90 3.59 10.73 -2.84
N GLY A 91 2.96 11.30 -1.80
CA GLY A 91 1.85 12.25 -1.95
C GLY A 91 0.67 11.69 -2.74
N ALA A 92 0.58 10.36 -2.86
CA ALA A 92 -0.47 9.70 -3.61
C ALA A 92 -1.76 9.78 -2.79
N LYS A 93 -2.87 10.22 -3.41
CA LYS A 93 -4.19 9.83 -2.90
C LYS A 93 -4.19 8.31 -2.87
N VAL A 94 -4.30 7.71 -1.70
CA VAL A 94 -4.20 6.25 -1.53
C VAL A 94 -5.34 5.57 -2.30
N THR A 95 -5.11 5.29 -3.57
CA THR A 95 -5.96 4.49 -4.46
C THR A 95 -5.51 3.02 -4.49
N GLY A 96 -4.33 2.70 -3.92
CA GLY A 96 -3.82 1.33 -3.70
C GLY A 96 -4.48 0.55 -2.55
N ARG A 97 -5.67 1.01 -2.14
CA ARG A 97 -6.51 0.44 -1.08
C ARG A 97 -6.80 -1.05 -1.33
N THR A 98 -6.95 -1.46 -2.58
CA THR A 98 -7.21 -2.86 -2.95
C THR A 98 -5.98 -3.75 -2.77
N GLY A 99 -4.79 -3.31 -3.20
CA GLY A 99 -3.56 -4.11 -3.08
C GLY A 99 -3.14 -4.30 -1.62
N ALA A 100 -3.25 -3.26 -0.80
CA ALA A 100 -3.02 -3.36 0.63
C ALA A 100 -4.11 -4.17 1.35
N ALA A 101 -5.39 -4.03 0.95
CA ALA A 101 -6.45 -4.86 1.49
C ALA A 101 -6.24 -6.35 1.16
N VAL A 102 -5.78 -6.67 -0.06
CA VAL A 102 -5.42 -8.03 -0.47
C VAL A 102 -4.21 -8.53 0.32
N ALA A 103 -3.18 -7.71 0.53
CA ALA A 103 -2.02 -8.10 1.33
C ALA A 103 -2.41 -8.35 2.80
N VAL A 104 -3.17 -7.45 3.41
CA VAL A 104 -3.70 -7.62 4.78
C VAL A 104 -4.56 -8.86 4.88
N LEU A 105 -5.41 -9.10 3.88
CA LEU A 105 -6.26 -10.27 3.79
C LEU A 105 -5.49 -11.58 3.78
N TYR A 106 -4.51 -11.72 2.88
CA TYR A 106 -3.75 -12.96 2.78
C TYR A 106 -2.83 -13.16 3.99
N LEU A 107 -2.27 -12.09 4.54
CA LEU A 107 -1.46 -12.15 5.77
C LEU A 107 -2.30 -12.50 7.00
N SER A 108 -3.52 -11.96 7.13
CA SER A 108 -4.43 -12.33 8.23
C SER A 108 -4.87 -13.79 8.11
N THR A 109 -5.17 -14.24 6.89
CA THR A 109 -5.56 -15.62 6.61
C THR A 109 -4.43 -16.59 6.95
N PHE A 110 -3.20 -16.25 6.56
CA PHE A 110 -2.01 -17.00 6.91
C PHE A 110 -1.78 -17.03 8.42
N ALA A 111 -1.84 -15.89 9.10
CA ALA A 111 -1.65 -15.83 10.56
C ALA A 111 -2.65 -16.70 11.32
N VAL A 112 -3.93 -16.66 10.95
CA VAL A 112 -4.99 -17.50 11.54
C VAL A 112 -4.69 -18.98 11.32
N GLN A 113 -4.29 -19.35 10.11
CA GLN A 113 -3.97 -20.73 9.76
C GLN A 113 -2.80 -21.27 10.59
N VAL A 114 -1.70 -20.53 10.66
CA VAL A 114 -0.53 -20.94 11.44
C VAL A 114 -0.89 -20.98 12.95
N PHE A 115 -1.67 -20.03 13.45
CA PHE A 115 -2.09 -19.99 14.86
C PHE A 115 -2.92 -21.22 15.23
N LEU A 116 -3.87 -21.59 14.36
CA LEU A 116 -4.70 -22.78 14.58
C LEU A 116 -3.88 -24.06 14.54
N TYR A 117 -2.89 -24.15 13.66
CA TYR A 117 -1.96 -25.27 13.66
C TYR A 117 -1.22 -25.42 14.99
N TRP A 118 -0.82 -24.30 15.61
CA TRP A 118 -0.15 -24.32 16.90
C TRP A 118 -1.11 -24.65 18.05
N VAL A 119 -2.27 -24.01 18.11
CA VAL A 119 -3.21 -24.17 19.24
C VAL A 119 -3.94 -25.51 19.22
N LEU A 120 -4.15 -26.11 18.03
CA LEU A 120 -4.80 -27.41 17.90
C LEU A 120 -3.84 -28.57 18.21
N ASP A 121 -2.53 -28.34 18.26
CA ASP A 121 -1.54 -29.40 18.46
C ASP A 121 -1.76 -30.15 19.79
N GLY A 122 -1.84 -29.42 20.91
CA GLY A 122 -2.09 -30.00 22.24
C GLY A 122 -3.46 -30.69 22.37
N PRO A 123 -4.58 -30.02 22.04
CA PRO A 123 -5.91 -30.61 22.11
C PRO A 123 -6.09 -31.87 21.25
N LEU A 124 -5.55 -31.87 20.02
CA LEU A 124 -5.67 -33.04 19.14
C LEU A 124 -4.85 -34.22 19.68
N GLN A 125 -3.68 -33.98 20.27
CA GLN A 125 -2.92 -35.01 20.96
C GLN A 125 -3.66 -35.56 22.19
N ALA A 126 -4.32 -34.68 22.96
CA ALA A 126 -5.06 -35.07 24.17
C ALA A 126 -6.25 -36.00 23.90
N ILE A 127 -6.86 -35.91 22.70
CA ILE A 127 -7.92 -36.84 22.27
C ILE A 127 -7.38 -38.07 21.50
N GLY A 128 -6.07 -38.28 21.54
CA GLY A 128 -5.41 -39.47 20.99
C GLY A 128 -5.05 -39.41 19.51
N LEU A 129 -5.15 -38.25 18.85
CA LEU A 129 -4.64 -38.11 17.48
C LEU A 129 -3.12 -37.90 17.49
N ALA A 130 -2.42 -38.66 16.65
CA ALA A 130 -0.98 -38.57 16.49
C ALA A 130 -0.56 -38.66 15.02
N GLY A 131 0.69 -38.24 14.77
CA GLY A 131 1.31 -38.28 13.44
C GLY A 131 0.50 -37.55 12.36
N THR A 132 0.58 -38.06 11.13
CA THR A 132 -0.03 -37.43 9.95
C THR A 132 -1.54 -37.22 10.08
N PHE A 133 -2.25 -38.10 10.79
CA PHE A 133 -3.70 -37.98 10.94
C PHE A 133 -4.09 -36.74 11.77
N LYS A 134 -3.34 -36.46 12.85
CA LYS A 134 -3.48 -35.22 13.64
C LYS A 134 -3.27 -33.99 12.77
N ASP A 135 -2.22 -33.99 11.96
CA ASP A 135 -1.86 -32.84 11.11
C ASP A 135 -2.90 -32.59 10.01
N VAL A 136 -3.51 -33.64 9.47
CA VAL A 136 -4.63 -33.53 8.51
C VAL A 136 -5.88 -32.97 9.18
N VAL A 137 -6.20 -33.39 10.41
CA VAL A 137 -7.34 -32.83 11.14
C VAL A 137 -7.09 -31.36 11.49
N ALA A 138 -5.89 -31.02 11.95
CA ALA A 138 -5.47 -29.64 12.18
C ALA A 138 -5.58 -28.80 10.90
N PHE A 139 -5.16 -29.36 9.75
CA PHE A 139 -5.28 -28.72 8.45
C PHE A 139 -6.73 -28.38 8.11
N VAL A 140 -7.65 -29.35 8.20
CA VAL A 140 -9.04 -29.17 7.81
C VAL A 140 -9.70 -28.08 8.66
N ILE A 141 -9.45 -28.09 9.97
CA ILE A 141 -9.98 -27.06 10.89
C ILE A 141 -9.36 -25.70 10.56
N ALA A 142 -8.03 -25.61 10.47
CA ALA A 142 -7.33 -24.37 10.16
C ALA A 142 -7.76 -23.78 8.81
N GLN A 143 -7.99 -24.64 7.81
CA GLN A 143 -8.39 -24.22 6.47
C GLN A 143 -9.85 -23.77 6.41
N GLY A 144 -10.74 -24.41 7.17
CA GLY A 144 -12.11 -23.94 7.34
C GLY A 144 -12.16 -22.52 7.90
N VAL A 145 -11.42 -22.27 8.98
CA VAL A 145 -11.39 -20.94 9.61
C VAL A 145 -10.67 -19.90 8.74
N ALA A 146 -9.59 -20.28 8.05
CA ALA A 146 -8.90 -19.42 7.09
C ALA A 146 -9.84 -19.00 5.95
N THR A 147 -10.68 -19.92 5.45
CA THR A 147 -11.67 -19.63 4.40
C THR A 147 -12.71 -18.62 4.89
N VAL A 148 -13.23 -18.79 6.11
CA VAL A 148 -14.19 -17.84 6.71
C VAL A 148 -13.54 -16.47 6.94
N THR A 149 -12.30 -16.44 7.43
CA THR A 149 -11.53 -15.20 7.62
C THR A 149 -11.34 -14.48 6.29
N ASN A 150 -10.96 -15.23 5.26
CA ASN A 150 -10.73 -14.70 3.92
C ASN A 150 -12.02 -14.11 3.34
N PHE A 151 -13.14 -14.84 3.45
CA PHE A 151 -14.46 -14.35 3.04
C PHE A 151 -14.89 -13.09 3.82
N ALA A 152 -14.78 -13.10 5.14
CA ALA A 152 -15.21 -11.98 5.98
C ALA A 152 -14.43 -10.70 5.66
N VAL A 153 -13.11 -10.80 5.48
CA VAL A 153 -12.26 -9.66 5.13
C VAL A 153 -12.54 -9.19 3.71
N GLN A 154 -12.67 -10.10 2.73
CA GLN A 154 -13.07 -9.73 1.37
C GLN A 154 -14.41 -9.00 1.35
N ARG A 155 -15.42 -9.52 2.05
CA ARG A 155 -16.75 -8.93 2.12
C ARG A 155 -16.76 -7.57 2.84
N ALA A 156 -16.02 -7.43 3.94
CA ALA A 156 -16.02 -6.21 4.75
C ALA A 156 -15.15 -5.08 4.18
N PHE A 157 -14.07 -5.40 3.47
CA PHE A 157 -13.06 -4.41 3.07
C PHE A 157 -12.85 -4.27 1.56
N ILE A 158 -13.03 -5.33 0.78
CA ILE A 158 -12.80 -5.31 -0.68
C ILE A 158 -14.11 -5.05 -1.43
N PHE A 159 -15.18 -5.72 -1.03
CA PHE A 159 -16.50 -5.65 -1.67
C PHE A 159 -17.54 -4.87 -0.86
N LYS A 160 -17.10 -4.06 0.10
CA LYS A 160 -17.99 -3.09 0.76
C LYS A 160 -18.55 -2.16 -0.31
N GLU A 161 -19.88 -2.15 -0.44
CA GLU A 161 -20.67 -1.46 -1.47
C GLU A 161 -20.09 -0.08 -1.83
N ARG A 162 -19.83 0.11 -3.13
CA ARG A 162 -19.83 1.44 -3.77
C ARG A 162 -21.23 1.73 -4.28
#